data_AF-A0A0A2B3L4-F1
#
_entry.id   AF-A0A0A2B3L4-F1
#
_cell.length_a   1.000
_cell.length_b   1.000
_cell.length_c   1.000
_cell.angle_alpha   90.00
_cell.angle_beta   90.00
_cell.angle_gamma   90.00
#
_symmetry.space_group_name_H-M   'P 1'
#
loop_
_entity.id
_entity.type
_entity.pdbx_description
1 polymer ?
#
loop_
_entity_poly.entity_id
_entity_poly.type
_entity_poly.pdbx_seq_one_letter_code
_entity_poly.pdbx_strand_id
1 'polypeptide(L)' 'MKDKLYDNADSFAMSFDEEWKKIDCEDLKLKIDRVFEHLSNHPFLVSNPENARRMAEFRIFSLKKFQ' A
#
# COMPACT_ATOMS: atom_id res chain seq x y z
N MET A 1 5.00 18.64 5.29
CA MET A 1 3.62 18.90 5.77
C MET A 1 3.16 17.61 6.40
N LYS A 2 2.80 17.60 7.69
CA LYS A 2 2.48 16.37 8.43
C LYS A 2 1.32 15.62 7.75
N ASP A 3 1.63 14.41 7.30
CA ASP A 3 0.79 13.20 7.34
C ASP A 3 -0.69 13.46 7.61
N LYS A 4 -1.43 13.85 6.57
CA LYS A 4 -2.88 13.65 6.62
C LYS A 4 -3.16 12.26 6.06
N LEU A 5 -2.97 11.26 6.92
CA LEU A 5 -3.46 9.92 6.64
C LEU A 5 -4.97 9.95 6.83
N TYR A 6 -5.70 9.74 5.76
CA TYR A 6 -7.16 9.67 5.77
C TYR A 6 -7.64 8.24 5.67
N ASP A 7 -8.80 7.95 6.26
CA ASP A 7 -9.49 6.66 6.12
C ASP A 7 -10.13 6.52 4.73
N ASN A 8 -9.32 6.58 3.67
CA ASN A 8 -9.78 6.38 2.31
C ASN A 8 -8.71 5.74 1.43
N ALA A 9 -9.19 5.18 0.32
CA ALA A 9 -8.37 4.45 -0.63
C ALA A 9 -7.29 5.35 -1.24
N ASP A 10 -7.59 6.59 -1.62
CA ASP A 10 -6.63 7.51 -2.25
C ASP A 10 -5.43 7.83 -1.35
N SER A 11 -5.68 8.12 -0.07
CA SER A 11 -4.63 8.36 0.93
C SER A 11 -3.76 7.11 1.14
N PHE A 12 -4.39 5.93 1.22
CA PHE A 12 -3.66 4.67 1.33
C PHE A 12 -2.80 4.41 0.09
N ALA A 13 -3.36 4.64 -1.09
CA ALA A 13 -2.67 4.47 -2.36
C ALA A 13 -1.41 5.33 -2.51
N MET A 14 -1.46 6.57 -2.02
CA MET A 14 -0.29 7.44 -2.00
C MET A 14 0.80 6.85 -1.11
N SER A 15 0.45 6.54 0.14
CA SER A 15 1.38 5.97 1.13
C SER A 15 1.96 4.63 0.66
N PHE A 16 1.14 3.79 0.02
CA PHE A 16 1.56 2.51 -0.55
C PHE A 16 2.59 2.69 -1.67
N ASP A 17 2.37 3.61 -2.60
CA ASP A 17 3.29 3.87 -3.71
C ASP A 17 4.66 4.39 -3.20
N GLU A 18 4.63 5.19 -2.13
CA GLU A 18 5.83 5.71 -1.47
C GLU A 18 6.64 4.61 -0.77
N GLU A 19 6.00 3.78 0.07
CA GLU A 19 6.69 2.68 0.76
C GLU A 19 7.14 1.58 -0.21
N TRP A 20 6.35 1.29 -1.25
CA TRP A 20 6.68 0.30 -2.28
C TRP A 20 7.99 0.61 -3.00
N LYS A 21 8.31 1.89 -3.22
CA LYS A 21 9.57 2.31 -3.84
C LYS A 21 10.78 2.19 -2.92
N LYS A 22 10.57 2.18 -1.59
CA LYS A 22 11.64 2.08 -0.59
C LYS A 22 12.05 0.64 -0.30
N ILE A 23 11.12 -0.31 -0.49
CA ILE A 23 11.38 -1.72 -0.24
C ILE A 23 11.94 -2.36 -1.51
N ASP A 24 13.18 -2.84 -1.44
CA ASP A 24 13.76 -3.69 -2.47
C ASP A 24 13.39 -5.15 -2.17
N CYS A 25 12.60 -5.76 -3.05
CA CYS A 25 12.15 -7.15 -2.93
C CYS A 25 11.61 -7.64 -4.28
N GLU A 26 12.16 -8.76 -4.76
CA GLU A 26 11.78 -9.37 -6.04
C GLU A 26 10.42 -10.09 -5.97
N ASP A 27 10.09 -10.70 -4.82
CA ASP A 27 8.80 -11.35 -4.64
C ASP A 27 7.71 -10.31 -4.35
N LEU A 28 6.80 -10.11 -5.31
CA LEU A 28 5.76 -9.09 -5.24
C LEU A 28 4.80 -9.31 -4.07
N LYS A 29 4.46 -10.57 -3.75
CA LYS A 29 3.54 -10.86 -2.63
C LYS A 29 4.21 -10.54 -1.31
N LEU A 30 5.44 -10.99 -1.13
CA LEU A 30 6.23 -10.69 0.07
C LEU A 30 6.46 -9.18 0.22
N LYS A 31 6.68 -8.47 -0.89
CA LYS A 31 6.82 -7.02 -0.90
C LYS A 31 5.54 -6.30 -0.48
N ILE A 32 4.36 -6.77 -0.90
CA ILE A 32 3.07 -6.24 -0.45
C ILE A 32 2.95 -6.40 1.07
N ASP A 33 3.20 -7.61 1.59
CA ASP A 33 3.10 -7.86 3.04
C ASP A 33 4.06 -6.94 3.83
N ARG A 34 5.30 -6.73 3.37
CA ARG A 34 6.23 -5.76 4.00
C ARG A 34 5.70 -4.33 3.96
N VAL A 35 5.19 -3.85 2.83
CA VAL A 35 4.58 -2.50 2.75
C VAL A 35 3.42 -2.38 3.75
N PHE A 36 2.64 -3.44 3.92
CA PHE A 36 1.51 -3.46 4.86
C PHE A 36 2.00 -3.40 6.32
N GLU A 37 3.11 -4.04 6.66
CA GLU A 37 3.74 -3.91 7.97
C GLU A 37 4.16 -2.45 8.24
N HIS A 38 4.77 -1.78 7.26
CA HIS A 38 5.14 -0.37 7.36
C HIS A 38 3.94 0.58 7.44
N LEU A 39 2.82 0.21 6.79
CA LEU A 39 1.56 0.97 6.81
C LEU A 39 0.56 0.49 7.85
N SER A 40 0.98 -0.34 8.82
CA SER A 40 0.10 -0.98 9.81
C SER A 40 -0.74 0.01 10.63
N ASN A 41 -0.29 1.26 10.78
CA ASN A 41 -1.02 2.35 11.43
C ASN A 41 -1.86 3.23 10.49
N HIS A 42 -1.89 2.94 9.18
CA HIS A 42 -2.69 3.71 8.23
C HIS A 42 -4.19 3.47 8.50
N PRO A 43 -5.01 4.52 8.69
CA PRO A 43 -6.42 4.38 9.08
C PRO A 43 -7.21 3.50 8.12
N PHE A 44 -7.03 3.66 6.81
CA PHE A 44 -7.66 2.80 5.80
C PHE A 44 -7.28 1.32 5.90
N LEU A 45 -6.02 1.01 6.24
CA LEU A 45 -5.60 -0.38 6.40
C LEU A 45 -6.20 -1.00 7.66
N VAL A 46 -6.28 -0.23 8.75
CA VAL A 46 -6.90 -0.65 10.01
C VAL A 46 -8.41 -0.83 9.86
N SER A 47 -9.08 0.12 9.19
CA SER A 47 -10.53 0.16 9.00
C SER A 47 -11.00 -0.89 7.98
N ASN A 48 -10.23 -1.09 6.90
CA ASN A 48 -10.63 -1.93 5.76
C ASN A 48 -9.46 -2.77 5.19
N PRO A 49 -8.91 -3.73 5.96
CA PRO A 49 -7.71 -4.48 5.57
C PRO A 49 -7.89 -5.31 4.29
N GLU A 50 -9.08 -5.90 4.10
CA GLU A 50 -9.38 -6.68 2.89
C GLU A 50 -9.38 -5.81 1.62
N ASN A 51 -9.99 -4.62 1.69
CA ASN A 51 -10.02 -3.69 0.57
C ASN A 51 -8.65 -3.08 0.32
N ALA A 52 -7.88 -2.78 1.37
CA ALA A 52 -6.50 -2.34 1.24
C ALA A 52 -5.66 -3.38 0.47
N ARG A 53 -5.78 -4.67 0.80
CA ARG A 53 -5.05 -5.76 0.11
C ARG A 53 -5.46 -5.87 -1.36
N ARG A 54 -6.77 -5.88 -1.65
CA ARG A 54 -7.25 -5.88 -3.05
C ARG A 54 -6.75 -4.67 -3.83
N MET A 55 -6.69 -3.50 -3.21
CA MET A 55 -6.17 -2.29 -3.85
C MET A 55 -4.69 -2.42 -4.18
N ALA A 56 -3.88 -2.91 -3.23
CA ALA A 56 -2.46 -3.13 -3.44
C ALA A 56 -2.22 -4.10 -4.59
N GLU A 57 -2.89 -5.26 -4.57
CA GLU A 57 -2.81 -6.26 -5.65
C GLU A 57 -3.22 -5.66 -7.01
N PHE A 58 -4.33 -4.93 -7.06
CA PHE A 58 -4.78 -4.28 -8.30
C PHE A 58 -3.74 -3.27 -8.83
N ARG A 59 -3.12 -2.47 -7.96
CA ARG A 59 -2.11 -1.50 -8.37
C ARG A 59 -0.85 -2.15 -8.92
N ILE A 60 -0.40 -3.25 -8.31
CA ILE A 60 0.78 -3.98 -8.77
C ILE A 60 0.49 -4.72 -10.08
N PHE A 61 -0.58 -5.52 -10.10
CA PHE A 61 -0.84 -6.46 -11.19
C PHE A 61 -1.61 -5.84 -12.36
N SER A 62 -2.56 -4.93 -12.11
CA SER A 62 -3.44 -4.40 -13.16
C SER A 62 -2.94 -3.10 -13.78
N LEU A 63 -2.32 -2.21 -13.00
CA LEU A 63 -1.83 -0.93 -13.52
C LEU A 63 -0.42 -0.99 -14.11
N LYS A 64 0.31 -2.10 -13.94
CA LYS A 64 1.76 -2.23 -14.29
C LYS A 64 2.60 -1.04 -13.82
N LYS A 65 2.14 -0.34 -12.79
CA LYS A 65 2.64 0.99 -12.41
C LYS A 65 4.07 0.94 -11.86
N PHE A 66 4.53 -0.25 -11.50
CA PHE A 66 5.81 -0.53 -10.88
C PHE A 66 6.62 -1.60 -11.63
N GLN A 67 6.26 -1.91 -12.88
CA GLN A 67 7.07 -2.73 -13.79
C GLN A 67 8.15 -1.90 -14.47
#